data_AF-A0A0D0C0V5-F1
#
_entry.id   AF-A0A0D0C0V5-F1
#
_cell.length_a   1.000
_cell.length_b   1.000
_cell.length_c   1.000
_cell.angle_alpha   90.00
_cell.angle_beta   90.00
_cell.angle_gamma   90.00
#
_symmetry.space_group_name_H-M   'P 1'
#
loop_
_entity.id
_entity.type
_entity.pdbx_description
1 polymer ?
#
loop_
_entity_poly.entity_id
_entity_poly.type
_entity_poly.pdbx_seq_one_letter_code
_entity_poly.pdbx_strand_id
1 'polypeptide(L)'
;KKRNTKDLLTIFSDHITVKFVSTDGKVETKVGRWCTVCKEDEVFVAKNGKRKAFFLGRNSSCRQHIHVHYDLYRERCVKQRIVKNHHAVPRDIQEERQAVKQKGK
;
A
#
# COMPACT_ATOMS: atom_id res chain seq x y z
N LYS A 1 11.97 16.43 10.30
CA LYS A 1 12.28 15.04 9.81
C LYS A 1 11.43 14.76 8.56
N LYS A 2 12.01 14.74 7.36
CA LYS A 2 11.27 14.50 6.09
C LYS A 2 10.73 13.07 6.14
N ARG A 3 9.40 12.88 6.10
CA ARG A 3 8.80 11.53 6.13
C ARG A 3 9.29 10.78 4.89
N ASN A 4 10.04 9.70 5.07
CA ASN A 4 10.45 8.84 3.97
C ASN A 4 9.19 8.22 3.34
N THR A 5 9.02 8.40 2.04
CA THR A 5 7.90 7.84 1.24
C THR A 5 8.36 6.73 0.31
N LYS A 6 9.65 6.35 0.36
CA LYS A 6 10.17 5.22 -0.43
C LYS A 6 9.52 3.91 0.00
N ASP A 7 9.08 3.84 1.26
CA ASP A 7 8.30 2.71 1.77
C ASP A 7 7.02 2.47 0.97
N LEU A 8 6.34 3.52 0.52
CA LEU A 8 5.13 3.38 -0.30
C LEU A 8 5.43 2.68 -1.62
N LEU A 9 6.59 2.97 -2.23
CA LEU A 9 7.00 2.40 -3.52
C LEU A 9 7.29 0.90 -3.45
N THR A 10 7.29 0.31 -2.26
CA THR A 10 7.40 -1.14 -2.11
C THR A 10 6.11 -1.86 -2.49
N ILE A 11 4.94 -1.24 -2.38
CA ILE A 11 3.63 -1.85 -2.72
C ILE A 11 2.90 -1.04 -3.79
N PHE A 12 3.10 0.27 -3.79
CA PHE A 12 2.46 1.19 -4.71
C PHE A 12 3.40 1.60 -5.84
N SER A 13 2.80 1.92 -6.99
CA SER A 13 3.50 2.68 -8.03
C SER A 13 3.82 4.10 -7.57
N ASP A 14 4.62 4.81 -8.38
CA ASP A 14 4.66 6.26 -8.35
C ASP A 14 3.28 6.89 -8.59
N HIS A 15 3.17 8.18 -8.26
CA HIS A 15 1.98 8.95 -8.62
C HIS A 15 1.91 9.05 -10.14
N ILE A 16 0.78 8.59 -10.69
CA ILE A 16 0.53 8.62 -12.12
C ILE A 16 -0.86 9.20 -12.38
N THR A 17 -1.04 9.67 -13.61
CA THR A 17 -2.34 10.10 -14.12
C THR A 17 -2.93 8.98 -14.97
N VAL A 18 -4.17 8.60 -14.68
CA VAL A 18 -4.90 7.53 -15.40
C VAL A 18 -6.22 8.08 -15.90
N LYS A 19 -6.59 7.71 -17.11
CA LYS A 19 -7.93 7.93 -17.67
C LYS A 19 -8.75 6.65 -17.49
N PHE A 20 -9.87 6.75 -16.80
CA PHE A 20 -10.87 5.70 -16.70
C PHE A 20 -11.98 6.01 -17.70
N VAL A 21 -12.28 5.05 -18.58
CA VAL A 21 -13.39 5.15 -19.54
C VAL A 21 -14.51 4.24 -19.03
N SER A 22 -15.67 4.83 -18.78
CA SER A 22 -16.87 4.08 -18.44
C SER A 22 -17.50 3.45 -19.69
N THR A 23 -18.37 2.46 -19.51
CA THR A 23 -19.13 1.82 -20.60
C THR A 23 -19.96 2.83 -21.40
N ASP A 24 -20.42 3.91 -20.76
CA ASP A 24 -21.19 4.98 -21.38
C ASP A 24 -20.31 5.98 -22.16
N GLY A 25 -19.02 5.67 -22.35
CA GLY A 25 -18.05 6.54 -23.05
C GLY A 25 -17.52 7.71 -22.22
N LYS A 26 -18.03 7.92 -21.00
CA LYS A 26 -17.54 8.99 -20.10
C LYS A 26 -16.09 8.73 -19.70
N VAL A 27 -15.24 9.74 -19.89
CA VAL A 27 -13.82 9.69 -19.51
C VAL A 27 -13.61 10.48 -18.22
N GLU A 28 -13.03 9.82 -17.21
CA GLU A 28 -12.59 10.44 -15.96
C GLU A 28 -11.07 10.38 -15.85
N THR A 29 -10.43 11.54 -15.72
CA THR A 29 -8.99 11.61 -15.45
C THR A 29 -8.74 11.72 -13.95
N LYS A 30 -7.88 10.85 -13.40
CA LYS A 30 -7.54 10.83 -11.98
C LYS A 30 -6.03 10.72 -11.78
N VAL A 31 -5.52 11.37 -10.74
CA VAL A 31 -4.13 11.26 -10.30
C VAL A 31 -4.09 10.45 -9.01
N GLY A 32 -3.22 9.45 -8.94
CA GLY A 32 -3.18 8.51 -7.83
C GLY A 32 -2.07 7.49 -7.99
N ARG A 33 -2.14 6.39 -7.23
CA ARG A 33 -1.17 5.30 -7.26
C ARG A 33 -1.87 3.97 -7.46
N TRP A 34 -1.23 3.06 -8.19
CA TRP A 34 -1.65 1.67 -8.22
C TRP A 34 -1.08 0.95 -7.01
N CYS A 35 -1.90 0.18 -6.29
CA CYS A 35 -1.36 -0.96 -5.57
C CYS A 35 -1.00 -2.03 -6.62
N THR A 36 0.29 -2.33 -6.79
CA THR A 36 0.70 -3.25 -7.88
C THR A 36 0.20 -4.66 -7.60
N VAL A 37 0.19 -5.07 -6.33
CA VAL A 37 -0.28 -6.38 -5.88
C VAL A 37 -1.76 -6.58 -6.23
N CYS A 38 -2.65 -5.68 -5.80
CA CYS A 38 -4.08 -5.79 -6.13
C CYS A 38 -4.37 -5.64 -7.63
N LYS A 39 -3.53 -4.90 -8.36
CA LYS A 39 -3.71 -4.68 -9.80
C LYS A 39 -3.34 -5.92 -10.62
N GLU A 40 -2.38 -6.70 -10.13
CA GLU A 40 -1.85 -7.92 -10.77
C GLU A 40 -2.60 -9.19 -10.31
N ASP A 41 -3.31 -9.13 -9.20
CA ASP A 41 -4.18 -10.21 -8.73
C ASP A 41 -5.45 -10.33 -9.59
N GLU A 42 -5.48 -11.35 -10.45
CA GLU A 42 -6.59 -11.62 -11.37
C GLU A 42 -7.91 -11.89 -10.65
N VAL A 43 -7.88 -12.58 -9.51
CA VAL A 43 -9.08 -12.90 -8.72
C VAL A 43 -9.65 -11.62 -8.11
N PHE A 44 -8.77 -10.77 -7.56
CA PHE A 44 -9.18 -9.47 -7.03
C PHE A 44 -9.77 -8.57 -8.13
N VAL A 45 -9.12 -8.52 -9.30
CA VAL A 45 -9.54 -7.68 -10.43
C VAL A 45 -10.85 -8.19 -11.02
N ALA A 46 -11.04 -9.50 -11.15
CA ALA A 46 -12.30 -10.08 -11.63
C ALA A 46 -13.47 -9.74 -10.69
N LYS A 47 -13.24 -9.79 -9.37
CA LYS A 47 -14.28 -9.52 -8.36
C LYS A 47 -14.62 -8.04 -8.19
N ASN A 48 -13.62 -7.17 -8.19
CA ASN A 48 -13.79 -5.77 -7.78
C ASN A 48 -13.58 -4.76 -8.92
N GLY A 49 -13.02 -5.19 -10.03
CA GLY A 49 -12.56 -4.33 -11.12
C GLY A 49 -11.22 -3.66 -10.83
N LYS A 50 -10.45 -3.44 -11.89
CA LYS A 50 -9.10 -2.86 -11.81
C LYS A 50 -9.10 -1.49 -11.12
N ARG A 51 -10.12 -0.67 -11.31
CA ARG A 51 -10.26 0.66 -10.69
C ARG A 51 -10.15 0.61 -9.15
N LYS A 52 -10.56 -0.47 -8.50
CA LYS A 52 -10.47 -0.62 -7.03
C LYS A 52 -9.03 -0.73 -6.52
N ALA A 53 -8.09 -1.15 -7.36
CA ALA A 53 -6.66 -1.16 -7.05
C ALA A 53 -5.98 0.22 -7.21
N PHE A 54 -6.71 1.25 -7.68
CA PHE A 54 -6.21 2.61 -7.83
C PHE A 54 -6.57 3.48 -6.63
N PHE A 55 -5.55 4.01 -5.97
CA PHE A 55 -5.70 4.81 -4.76
C PHE A 55 -5.48 6.29 -5.08
N LEU A 56 -6.53 7.09 -4.86
CA LEU A 56 -6.50 8.55 -4.97
C LEU A 56 -6.04 9.24 -3.68
N GLY A 57 -5.97 8.47 -2.59
CA GLY A 57 -5.71 9.00 -1.27
C GLY A 57 -4.24 9.38 -1.03
N ARG A 58 -4.02 10.15 0.04
CA ARG A 58 -2.69 10.58 0.48
C ARG A 58 -1.87 9.41 1.05
N ASN A 59 -0.62 9.68 1.41
CA ASN A 59 0.30 8.70 1.97
C ASN A 59 -0.27 7.91 3.16
N SER A 60 -1.11 8.52 4.00
CA SER A 60 -1.70 7.85 5.17
C SER A 60 -2.67 6.73 4.78
N SER A 61 -3.58 6.98 3.83
CA SER A 61 -4.52 5.94 3.36
C SER A 61 -3.79 4.83 2.60
N CYS A 62 -2.72 5.16 1.88
CA CYS A 62 -1.86 4.15 1.26
C CYS A 62 -1.21 3.24 2.32
N ARG A 63 -0.76 3.80 3.46
CA ARG A 63 -0.18 3.01 4.57
C ARG A 63 -1.18 2.15 5.30
N GLN A 64 -2.42 2.60 5.42
CA GLN A 64 -3.50 1.76 5.94
C GLN A 64 -3.74 0.57 5.00
N HIS A 65 -3.76 0.79 3.69
CA HIS A 65 -3.89 -0.32 2.73
C HIS A 65 -2.70 -1.29 2.77
N ILE A 66 -1.47 -0.80 2.99
CA ILE A 66 -0.28 -1.65 3.17
C ILE A 66 -0.46 -2.70 4.27
N HIS A 67 -1.32 -2.47 5.28
CA HIS A 67 -1.58 -3.48 6.31
C HIS A 67 -2.07 -4.81 5.72
N VAL A 68 -2.87 -4.76 4.64
CA VAL A 68 -3.36 -5.96 3.93
C VAL A 68 -2.24 -6.70 3.18
N HIS A 69 -1.13 -6.01 2.87
CA HIS A 69 0.04 -6.56 2.19
C HIS A 69 1.29 -6.52 3.07
N TYR A 70 1.13 -6.55 4.40
CA TYR A 70 2.22 -6.20 5.31
C TYR A 70 3.42 -7.14 5.21
N ASP A 71 3.22 -8.44 5.00
CA ASP A 71 4.32 -9.40 4.92
C ASP A 71 5.21 -9.11 3.70
N LEU A 72 4.58 -8.95 2.53
CA LEU A 72 5.28 -8.56 1.31
C LEU A 72 5.95 -7.18 1.43
N TYR A 73 5.27 -6.22 2.06
CA TYR A 73 5.84 -4.90 2.38
C TYR A 73 7.09 -5.04 3.25
N ARG A 74 7.03 -5.86 4.31
CA ARG A 74 8.13 -6.11 5.24
C ARG A 74 9.32 -6.71 4.52
N GLU A 75 9.11 -7.73 3.69
CA GLU A 75 10.16 -8.37 2.90
C GLU A 75 10.83 -7.40 1.92
N ARG A 76 10.03 -6.65 1.16
CA ARG A 76 10.54 -5.65 0.21
C ARG A 76 11.31 -4.55 0.91
N CYS A 77 10.85 -4.09 2.09
CA CYS A 77 11.59 -3.12 2.90
C CYS A 77 12.95 -3.66 3.35
N VAL A 78 13.03 -4.92 3.81
CA VAL A 78 14.30 -5.55 4.21
C VAL A 78 15.24 -5.66 3.01
N LYS A 79 14.75 -6.18 1.88
CA LYS A 79 15.53 -6.35 0.64
C LYS A 79 16.10 -5.02 0.13
N GLN A 80 15.31 -3.95 0.18
CA GLN A 80 15.71 -2.62 -0.30
C GLN A 80 16.41 -1.77 0.78
N ARG A 81 16.65 -2.33 1.97
CA ARG A 81 17.21 -1.61 3.13
C ARG A 81 16.44 -0.32 3.47
N ILE A 82 15.12 -0.36 3.31
CA ILE A 82 14.21 0.74 3.64
C ILE A 82 13.75 0.58 5.08
N VAL A 83 13.88 1.65 5.86
CA VAL A 83 13.30 1.70 7.21
C VAL A 83 11.78 1.71 7.09
N LYS A 84 11.14 0.64 7.60
CA LYS A 84 9.68 0.50 7.65
C LYS A 84 9.06 1.68 8.38
N ASN A 85 7.96 2.19 7.85
CA ASN A 85 7.22 3.26 8.50
C ASN A 85 6.35 2.68 9.63
N HIS A 86 6.38 3.27 10.82
CA HIS A 86 5.59 2.82 11.96
C HIS A 86 4.08 2.81 11.65
N HIS A 87 3.58 3.77 10.86
CA HIS A 87 2.16 3.80 10.48
C HIS A 87 1.75 2.68 9.50
N ALA A 88 2.71 2.02 8.87
CA ALA A 88 2.47 0.88 7.97
C ALA A 88 2.57 -0.48 8.70
N VAL A 89 2.87 -0.49 10.00
CA VAL A 89 2.92 -1.73 10.80
C VAL A 89 1.53 -1.97 11.42
N PRO A 90 0.88 -3.11 11.13
CA PRO A 90 -0.38 -3.51 11.77
C PRO A 90 -0.27 -3.53 13.29
N ARG A 91 -1.37 -3.22 13.98
CA ARG A 91 -1.41 -3.06 15.44
C ARG A 91 -1.01 -4.35 16.16
N ASP A 92 -1.52 -5.50 15.73
CA ASP A 92 -1.25 -6.80 16.38
C ASP A 92 0.26 -7.09 16.44
N ILE A 93 0.98 -6.75 15.36
CA ILE A 93 2.43 -6.92 15.25
C ILE A 93 3.20 -5.90 16.11
N GLN A 94 2.62 -4.72 16.34
CA GLN A 94 3.19 -3.76 17.28
C GLN A 94 3.05 -4.24 18.72
N GLU A 95 1.89 -4.78 19.08
CA GLU A 95 1.58 -5.27 20.41
C GLU A 95 2.44 -6.49 20.75
N GLU A 96 2.63 -7.44 19.84
CA GLU A 96 3.53 -8.59 20.01
C GLU A 96 4.98 -8.15 20.29
N ARG A 97 5.49 -7.16 19.53
CA ARG A 97 6.83 -6.61 19.76
C ARG A 97 6.98 -5.92 21.11
N GLN A 98 5.91 -5.28 21.59
CA GLN A 98 5.92 -4.64 22.90
C GLN A 98 5.86 -5.66 24.03
N ALA A 99 5.07 -6.73 23.88
CA ALA A 99 4.98 -7.81 24.83
C ALA A 99 6.30 -8.59 24.96
N VAL A 100 6.98 -8.89 23.85
CA VAL A 100 8.32 -9.53 23.86
C VAL A 100 9.35 -8.63 24.55
N LYS A 101 9.30 -7.31 24.32
CA LYS A 101 10.17 -6.36 25.02
C LYS A 101 9.92 -6.26 26.52
N GLN A 102 8.69 -6.47 26.98
CA GLN A 102 8.34 -6.44 28.40
C GLN A 102 8.72 -7.74 29.12
N LYS A 103 8.68 -8.89 28.45
CA LYS A 103 9.06 -10.19 29.02
C LYS A 103 10.57 -10.44 29.11
N GLY A 104 11.37 -9.68 28.36
CA GLY A 104 12.83 -9.76 28.37
C GLY A 104 13.50 -8.71 29.27
N LYS A 105 12.76 -8.12 30.21
CA LYS A 105 13.22 -7.07 31.13
C LYS A 105 13.10 -7.54 32.58
#